data_AF-K1TD06-F1
#
_entry.id   AF-K1TD06-F1
#
_cell.length_a   1.000
_cell.length_b   1.000
_cell.length_c   1.000
_cell.angle_alpha   90.00
_cell.angle_beta   90.00
_cell.angle_gamma   90.00
#
_symmetry.space_group_name_H-M   'P 1'
#
loop_
_entity.id
_entity.type
_entity.pdbx_description
1 polymer ?
#
loop_
_entity_poly.entity_id
_entity_poly.type
_entity_poly.pdbx_seq_one_letter_code
_entity_poly.pdbx_strand_id
1 'polypeptide(L)'
;MSYKVVFQTFDPGKAEIIYDDRSLTIETIPLRHRIPTCGFLFSEKQTPAHIRRDMIDFYEIPVYELNRIKNGADYTLPDGKIVPNNKLTIPSALPRRYAYCSDTIYLPRIIEQIYGVDLLFHEATFAQSEQARAKETFHTTASQAGEIARTAKVKQLLIGHFSARYEDE
;
A
#
# COMPACT_ATOMS: atom_id res chain seq x y z
N MET A 1 22.68 0.71 26.64
CA MET A 1 22.51 -0.33 25.61
C MET A 1 22.83 0.29 24.26
N SER A 2 23.77 -0.29 23.50
CA SER A 2 24.00 0.11 22.11
C SER A 2 23.24 -0.85 21.18
N TYR A 3 22.72 -0.32 20.09
CA TYR A 3 22.07 -1.10 19.03
C TYR A 3 22.82 -0.85 17.71
N LYS A 4 22.74 -1.82 16.80
CA LYS A 4 23.31 -1.68 15.45
C LYS A 4 22.40 -0.80 14.61
N VAL A 5 22.93 0.31 14.10
CA VAL A 5 22.25 1.14 13.10
C VAL A 5 22.63 0.61 11.72
N VAL A 6 21.63 0.34 10.90
CA VAL A 6 21.81 -0.07 9.50
C VAL A 6 21.30 1.05 8.61
N PHE A 7 22.20 1.63 7.83
CA PHE A 7 21.85 2.61 6.81
C PHE A 7 21.71 1.91 5.47
N GLN A 8 20.56 2.09 4.82
CA GLN A 8 20.32 1.65 3.44
C GLN A 8 20.04 2.86 2.58
N THR A 9 20.87 3.06 1.56
CA THR A 9 20.75 4.15 0.60
C THR A 9 20.12 3.62 -0.69
N PHE A 10 19.32 4.45 -1.35
CA PHE A 10 18.63 4.14 -2.60
C PHE A 10 18.63 5.37 -3.52
N ASP A 11 18.27 5.21 -4.79
CA ASP A 11 18.18 6.29 -5.77
C ASP A 11 16.78 6.94 -5.73
N PRO A 12 16.63 8.18 -5.24
CA PRO A 12 15.32 8.82 -5.10
C PRO A 12 14.65 9.11 -6.47
N GLY A 13 15.40 9.03 -7.57
CA GLY A 13 14.89 9.20 -8.93
C GLY A 13 14.32 7.94 -9.56
N LYS A 14 14.41 6.77 -8.89
CA LYS A 14 13.99 5.47 -9.43
C LYS A 14 12.95 4.82 -8.53
N ALA A 15 12.03 4.11 -9.17
CA ALA A 15 11.13 3.19 -8.51
C ALA A 15 11.89 1.88 -8.29
N GLU A 16 12.14 1.53 -7.04
CA GLU A 16 12.85 0.32 -6.64
C GLU A 16 12.28 -0.25 -5.35
N ILE A 17 12.28 -1.58 -5.23
CA ILE A 17 11.91 -2.25 -4.00
C ILE A 17 13.10 -2.17 -3.03
N ILE A 18 12.92 -1.39 -1.96
CA ILE A 18 13.95 -1.18 -0.93
C ILE A 18 13.78 -2.11 0.27
N TYR A 19 12.61 -2.74 0.40
CA TYR A 19 12.33 -3.71 1.44
C TYR A 19 11.33 -4.74 0.93
N ASP A 20 11.60 -6.02 1.17
CA ASP A 20 10.70 -7.10 0.86
C ASP A 20 10.81 -8.23 1.89
N ASP A 21 9.71 -8.53 2.57
CA ASP A 21 9.64 -9.66 3.49
C ASP A 21 8.35 -10.47 3.26
N ARG A 22 8.03 -11.41 4.16
CA ARG A 22 6.82 -12.25 4.02
C ARG A 22 5.49 -11.50 4.19
N SER A 23 5.52 -10.26 4.70
CA SER A 23 4.35 -9.49 5.11
C SER A 23 4.15 -8.21 4.30
N LEU A 24 5.22 -7.60 3.81
CA LEU A 24 5.20 -6.27 3.24
C LEU A 24 6.30 -6.11 2.17
N THR A 25 5.97 -5.37 1.12
CA THR A 25 6.93 -4.80 0.18
C THR A 25 6.90 -3.27 0.30
N ILE A 26 8.07 -2.63 0.29
CA ILE A 26 8.22 -1.17 0.23
C ILE A 26 8.96 -0.81 -1.06
N GLU A 27 8.29 -0.04 -1.91
CA GLU A 27 8.81 0.47 -3.17
C GLU A 27 8.94 1.99 -3.11
N THR A 28 9.99 2.57 -3.69
CA THR A 28 10.15 4.03 -3.80
C THR A 28 9.25 4.61 -4.89
N ILE A 29 8.76 5.83 -4.68
CA ILE A 29 8.00 6.62 -5.66
C ILE A 29 8.87 7.80 -6.09
N PRO A 30 9.29 7.90 -7.37
CA PRO A 30 10.11 9.02 -7.84
C PRO A 30 9.35 10.35 -7.84
N LEU A 31 9.67 11.22 -6.88
CA LEU A 31 9.06 12.55 -6.76
C LEU A 31 9.92 13.63 -7.45
N ARG A 32 9.45 14.88 -7.39
CA ARG A 32 10.18 16.02 -7.94
C ARG A 32 10.07 17.22 -7.02
N HIS A 33 11.16 17.52 -6.34
CA HIS A 33 11.32 18.70 -5.50
C HIS A 33 12.65 19.41 -5.81
N ARG A 34 12.99 20.48 -5.06
CA ARG A 34 14.25 21.24 -5.24
C ARG A 34 15.51 20.43 -4.90
N ILE A 35 15.36 19.42 -4.05
CA ILE A 35 16.40 18.47 -3.64
C ILE A 35 15.93 17.04 -3.92
N PRO A 36 16.85 16.05 -3.96
CA PRO A 36 16.49 14.65 -4.13
C PRO A 36 15.42 14.23 -3.10
N THR A 37 14.28 13.78 -3.58
CA THR A 37 13.08 13.50 -2.78
C THR A 37 12.34 12.31 -3.37
N CYS A 38 11.74 11.48 -2.51
CA CYS A 38 11.02 10.27 -2.88
C CYS A 38 9.80 10.07 -1.99
N GLY A 39 8.80 9.37 -2.52
CA GLY A 39 7.72 8.78 -1.74
C GLY A 39 7.96 7.30 -1.50
N PHE A 40 7.01 6.66 -0.82
CA PHE A 40 7.04 5.23 -0.55
C PHE A 40 5.67 4.59 -0.80
N LEU A 41 5.66 3.46 -1.47
CA LEU A 41 4.51 2.60 -1.66
C LEU A 41 4.68 1.36 -0.78
N PHE A 42 3.85 1.27 0.24
CA PHE A 42 3.72 0.13 1.14
C PHE A 42 2.65 -0.81 0.57
N SER A 43 3.00 -2.08 0.33
CA SER A 43 2.05 -3.08 -0.17
C SER A 43 2.09 -4.32 0.73
N GLU A 44 1.01 -4.56 1.47
CA GLU A 44 0.87 -5.79 2.26
C GLU A 44 0.82 -7.01 1.35
N LYS A 45 1.33 -8.15 1.83
CA LYS A 45 1.19 -9.45 1.16
C LYS A 45 -0.06 -10.17 1.68
N GLN A 46 -0.73 -10.91 0.81
CA GLN A 46 -1.90 -11.69 1.19
C GLN A 46 -1.54 -12.67 2.31
N THR A 47 -2.28 -12.60 3.41
CA THR A 47 -2.13 -13.57 4.50
C THR A 47 -2.93 -14.84 4.20
N PRO A 48 -2.46 -16.02 4.64
CA PRO A 48 -3.19 -17.28 4.44
C PRO A 48 -4.58 -17.24 5.08
N ALA A 49 -5.54 -17.96 4.49
CA ALA A 49 -6.90 -18.03 4.99
C ALA A 49 -6.98 -18.65 6.39
N HIS A 50 -8.03 -18.30 7.13
CA HIS A 50 -8.30 -18.90 8.43
C HIS A 50 -9.01 -20.24 8.26
N ILE A 51 -8.56 -21.27 9.00
CA ILE A 51 -9.19 -22.59 8.94
C ILE A 51 -10.55 -22.57 9.66
N ARG A 52 -11.57 -23.13 9.03
CA ARG A 52 -12.86 -23.45 9.65
C ARG A 52 -12.77 -24.75 10.42
N ARG A 53 -12.44 -24.65 11.71
CA ARG A 53 -12.17 -25.83 12.55
C ARG A 53 -13.38 -26.78 12.64
N ASP A 54 -14.59 -26.23 12.72
CA ASP A 54 -15.86 -26.95 12.65
C ASP A 54 -15.95 -27.87 11.42
N MET A 55 -15.54 -27.37 10.26
CA MET A 55 -15.61 -28.13 9.00
C MET A 55 -14.46 -29.13 8.86
N ILE A 56 -13.27 -28.80 9.36
CA ILE A 56 -12.14 -29.74 9.43
C ILE A 56 -12.50 -30.96 10.28
N ASP A 57 -13.08 -30.72 11.46
CA ASP A 57 -13.46 -31.78 12.39
C ASP A 57 -14.64 -32.60 11.82
N PHE A 58 -15.63 -31.95 11.20
CA PHE A 58 -16.76 -32.62 10.55
C PHE A 58 -16.34 -33.58 9.43
N TYR A 59 -15.36 -33.20 8.62
CA TYR A 59 -14.84 -34.01 7.51
C TYR A 59 -13.67 -34.91 7.93
N GLU A 60 -13.32 -34.95 9.21
CA GLU A 60 -12.20 -35.74 9.76
C GLU A 60 -10.88 -35.49 9.02
N ILE A 61 -10.63 -34.24 8.61
CA ILE A 61 -9.49 -33.89 7.77
C ILE A 61 -8.19 -33.98 8.59
N PRO A 62 -7.18 -34.75 8.14
CA PRO A 62 -5.91 -34.87 8.84
C PRO A 62 -5.17 -33.53 9.00
N VAL A 63 -4.48 -33.35 10.13
CA VAL A 63 -3.77 -32.11 10.46
C VAL A 63 -2.68 -31.75 9.43
N TYR A 64 -2.06 -32.73 8.78
CA TYR A 64 -1.01 -32.49 7.79
C TYR A 64 -1.54 -31.82 6.51
N GLU A 65 -2.85 -31.88 6.23
CA GLU A 65 -3.48 -31.22 5.08
C GLU A 65 -3.77 -29.73 5.33
N LEU A 66 -3.78 -29.29 6.59
CA LEU A 66 -4.20 -27.92 6.94
C LEU A 66 -3.34 -26.86 6.26
N ASN A 67 -2.05 -27.10 6.06
CA ASN A 67 -1.19 -26.12 5.40
C ASN A 67 -1.54 -25.99 3.91
N ARG A 68 -1.85 -27.11 3.23
CA ARG A 68 -2.29 -27.08 1.82
C ARG A 68 -3.63 -26.35 1.69
N ILE A 69 -4.57 -26.64 2.59
CA ILE A 69 -5.88 -25.99 2.65
C ILE A 69 -5.73 -24.48 2.93
N LYS A 70 -4.86 -24.06 3.87
CA LYS A 70 -4.59 -22.62 4.09
C LYS A 70 -4.05 -21.90 2.86
N ASN A 71 -3.34 -22.62 1.98
CA ASN A 71 -2.78 -22.12 0.73
C ASN A 71 -3.73 -22.30 -0.48
N GLY A 72 -5.02 -22.58 -0.24
CA GLY A 72 -6.05 -22.59 -1.27
C GLY A 72 -6.37 -23.95 -1.88
N ALA A 73 -5.79 -25.06 -1.38
CA ALA A 73 -6.12 -26.38 -1.89
C ALA A 73 -7.52 -26.85 -1.44
N ASP A 74 -8.23 -27.52 -2.35
CA ASP A 74 -9.37 -28.37 -2.03
C ASP A 74 -8.88 -29.66 -1.35
N TYR A 75 -9.80 -30.39 -0.70
CA TYR A 75 -9.50 -31.68 -0.08
C TYR A 75 -10.35 -32.80 -0.67
N THR A 76 -9.72 -33.94 -0.99
CA THR A 76 -10.42 -35.14 -1.46
C THR A 76 -10.57 -36.13 -0.30
N LEU A 77 -11.82 -36.47 0.02
CA LEU A 77 -12.17 -37.45 1.04
C LEU A 77 -11.78 -38.88 0.61
N PRO A 78 -11.67 -39.83 1.56
CA PRO A 78 -11.37 -41.23 1.23
C PRO A 78 -12.36 -41.91 0.28
N ASP A 79 -13.62 -41.44 0.25
CA ASP A 79 -14.66 -41.89 -0.67
C ASP A 79 -14.57 -41.27 -2.08
N GLY A 80 -13.56 -40.43 -2.32
CA GLY A 80 -13.32 -39.73 -3.58
C GLY A 80 -14.05 -38.39 -3.73
N LYS A 81 -14.86 -37.98 -2.76
CA LYS A 81 -15.60 -36.71 -2.82
C LYS A 81 -14.67 -35.51 -2.56
N ILE A 82 -14.78 -34.48 -3.40
CA ILE A 82 -14.01 -33.24 -3.24
C ILE A 82 -14.77 -32.24 -2.36
N VAL A 83 -14.11 -31.73 -1.33
CA VAL A 83 -14.55 -30.62 -0.50
C VAL A 83 -13.81 -29.34 -0.94
N PRO A 84 -14.51 -28.34 -1.48
CA PRO A 84 -13.88 -27.12 -1.94
C PRO A 84 -13.32 -26.29 -0.78
N ASN A 85 -12.21 -25.60 -1.04
CA ASN A 85 -11.46 -24.81 -0.05
C ASN A 85 -12.32 -23.78 0.67
N ASN A 86 -13.23 -23.12 -0.04
CA ASN A 86 -14.12 -22.11 0.51
C ASN A 86 -15.13 -22.64 1.55
N LYS A 87 -15.32 -23.97 1.65
CA LYS A 87 -16.05 -24.60 2.74
C LYS A 87 -15.15 -24.87 3.95
N LEU A 88 -13.84 -24.97 3.74
CA LEU A 88 -12.84 -25.31 4.76
C LEU A 88 -12.13 -24.09 5.34
N THR A 89 -12.28 -22.92 4.72
CA THR A 89 -11.58 -21.70 5.10
C THR A 89 -12.49 -20.48 5.15
N ILE A 90 -12.05 -19.47 5.91
CA ILE A 90 -12.55 -18.11 5.88
C ILE A 90 -11.45 -17.26 5.22
N PRO A 91 -11.73 -16.57 4.11
CA PRO A 91 -10.75 -15.69 3.47
C PRO A 91 -10.21 -14.64 4.46
N SER A 92 -8.90 -14.41 4.41
CA SER A 92 -8.29 -13.32 5.18
C SER A 92 -8.61 -11.97 4.55
N ALA A 93 -8.38 -10.90 5.31
CA ALA A 93 -8.52 -9.54 4.78
C ALA A 93 -7.66 -9.37 3.51
N LEU A 94 -8.19 -8.59 2.55
CA LEU A 94 -7.44 -8.22 1.37
C LEU A 94 -6.20 -7.40 1.78
N PRO A 95 -5.04 -7.61 1.13
CA PRO A 95 -3.85 -6.82 1.39
C PRO A 95 -4.11 -5.36 1.06
N ARG A 96 -3.65 -4.48 1.94
CA ARG A 96 -3.78 -3.04 1.76
C ARG A 96 -2.54 -2.45 1.09
N ARG A 97 -2.73 -1.36 0.36
CA ARG A 97 -1.67 -0.55 -0.23
C ARG A 97 -1.78 0.89 0.25
N TYR A 98 -0.66 1.44 0.69
CA TYR A 98 -0.55 2.82 1.16
C TYR A 98 0.57 3.53 0.40
N ALA A 99 0.25 4.63 -0.25
CA ALA A 99 1.23 5.50 -0.89
C ALA A 99 1.47 6.75 -0.03
N TYR A 100 2.73 7.05 0.24
CA TYR A 100 3.18 8.27 0.89
C TYR A 100 3.95 9.12 -0.11
N CYS A 101 3.37 10.25 -0.52
CA CYS A 101 4.03 11.24 -1.35
C CYS A 101 4.38 12.47 -0.50
N SER A 102 5.67 12.62 -0.20
CA SER A 102 6.22 13.82 0.42
C SER A 102 6.23 15.01 -0.56
N ASP A 103 6.94 16.07 -0.19
CA ASP A 103 7.19 17.28 -0.98
C ASP A 103 7.43 16.97 -2.46
N THR A 104 6.55 17.50 -3.31
CA THR A 104 6.62 17.31 -4.76
C THR A 104 5.82 18.38 -5.47
N ILE A 105 6.31 18.82 -6.62
CA ILE A 105 5.48 19.57 -7.58
C ILE A 105 4.37 18.65 -8.11
N TYR A 106 3.29 19.22 -8.65
CA TYR A 106 2.27 18.46 -9.36
C TYR A 106 2.88 17.53 -10.41
N LEU A 107 2.66 16.22 -10.23
CA LEU A 107 3.43 15.19 -10.91
C LEU A 107 2.55 14.00 -11.36
N PRO A 108 1.74 14.15 -12.43
CA PRO A 108 0.82 13.10 -12.91
C PRO A 108 1.46 11.75 -13.23
N ARG A 109 2.78 11.71 -13.50
CA ARG A 109 3.48 10.45 -13.82
C ARG A 109 3.39 9.38 -12.71
N ILE A 110 3.12 9.79 -11.46
CA ILE A 110 3.01 8.84 -10.33
C ILE A 110 1.71 8.05 -10.36
N ILE A 111 0.69 8.52 -11.10
CA ILE A 111 -0.68 7.99 -11.11
C ILE A 111 -0.72 6.49 -11.38
N GLU A 112 0.10 6.00 -12.31
CA GLU A 112 0.16 4.57 -12.65
C GLU A 112 0.65 3.73 -11.47
N GLN A 113 1.71 4.19 -10.79
CA GLN A 113 2.31 3.48 -9.66
C GLN A 113 1.37 3.41 -8.45
N ILE A 114 0.64 4.50 -8.18
CA ILE A 114 -0.30 4.59 -7.05
C ILE A 114 -1.74 4.21 -7.41
N TYR A 115 -1.97 3.60 -8.57
CA TYR A 115 -3.32 3.27 -9.00
C TYR A 115 -4.00 2.30 -8.02
N GLY A 116 -5.20 2.67 -7.58
CA GLY A 116 -6.07 1.83 -6.74
C GLY A 116 -5.60 1.63 -5.30
N VAL A 117 -4.63 2.41 -4.81
CA VAL A 117 -4.18 2.30 -3.40
C VAL A 117 -5.32 2.61 -2.43
N ASP A 118 -5.29 1.96 -1.27
CA ASP A 118 -6.30 2.15 -0.22
C ASP A 118 -6.21 3.53 0.41
N LEU A 119 -4.98 4.00 0.63
CA LEU A 119 -4.71 5.32 1.17
C LEU A 119 -3.57 5.98 0.38
N LEU A 120 -3.76 7.23 0.03
CA LEU A 120 -2.72 8.13 -0.45
C LEU A 120 -2.54 9.24 0.58
N PHE A 121 -1.36 9.35 1.18
CA PHE A 121 -0.91 10.61 1.76
C PHE A 121 -0.23 11.42 0.66
N HIS A 122 -0.65 12.67 0.47
CA HIS A 122 -0.01 13.59 -0.48
C HIS A 122 0.17 14.96 0.15
N GLU A 123 1.34 15.57 -0.04
CA GLU A 123 1.53 16.97 0.35
C GLU A 123 0.54 17.88 -0.39
N ALA A 124 0.00 18.86 0.32
CA ALA A 124 -0.92 19.84 -0.20
C ALA A 124 -0.55 21.21 0.38
N THR A 125 0.71 21.60 0.20
CA THR A 125 1.29 22.78 0.85
C THR A 125 0.49 24.06 0.62
N PHE A 126 -0.21 24.14 -0.52
CA PHE A 126 -0.95 25.32 -0.93
C PHE A 126 -2.41 25.02 -1.34
N ALA A 127 -3.28 26.00 -1.16
CA ALA A 127 -4.59 26.06 -1.80
C ALA A 127 -4.45 26.36 -3.30
N GLN A 128 -5.49 26.08 -4.09
CA GLN A 128 -5.48 26.29 -5.54
C GLN A 128 -5.21 27.75 -5.95
N SER A 129 -5.58 28.73 -5.13
CA SER A 129 -5.30 30.15 -5.37
C SER A 129 -3.81 30.48 -5.42
N GLU A 130 -2.97 29.64 -4.83
CA GLU A 130 -1.52 29.82 -4.73
C GLU A 130 -0.75 28.89 -5.70
N GLN A 131 -1.40 28.41 -6.76
CA GLN A 131 -0.82 27.48 -7.73
C GLN A 131 0.52 27.96 -8.31
N ALA A 132 0.65 29.26 -8.59
CA ALA A 132 1.90 29.84 -9.08
C ALA A 132 3.05 29.66 -8.07
N ARG A 133 2.77 29.90 -6.79
CA ARG A 133 3.73 29.73 -5.70
C ARG A 133 4.07 28.26 -5.49
N ALA A 134 3.07 27.38 -5.47
CA ALA A 134 3.28 25.94 -5.38
C ALA A 134 4.26 25.47 -6.46
N LYS A 135 4.07 25.90 -7.71
CA LYS A 135 4.98 25.61 -8.82
C LYS A 135 6.40 26.15 -8.59
N GLU A 136 6.54 27.40 -8.16
CA GLU A 136 7.84 28.04 -7.88
C GLU A 136 8.62 27.34 -6.76
N THR A 137 7.91 26.87 -5.74
CA THR A 137 8.49 26.18 -4.58
C THR A 137 8.55 24.66 -4.74
N PHE A 138 8.16 24.13 -5.90
CA PHE A 138 8.11 22.68 -6.18
C PHE A 138 7.21 21.90 -5.21
N HIS A 139 6.04 22.47 -4.93
CA HIS A 139 4.98 21.89 -4.11
C HIS A 139 3.70 21.66 -4.92
N THR A 140 2.76 20.96 -4.29
CA THR A 140 1.46 20.62 -4.86
C THR A 140 0.35 21.38 -4.14
N THR A 141 -0.70 21.73 -4.89
CA THR A 141 -1.91 22.30 -4.28
C THR A 141 -2.89 21.22 -3.84
N ALA A 142 -3.78 21.52 -2.89
CA ALA A 142 -4.84 20.59 -2.48
C ALA A 142 -5.71 20.12 -3.65
N SER A 143 -6.03 21.00 -4.61
CA SER A 143 -6.79 20.63 -5.81
C SER A 143 -6.03 19.66 -6.71
N GLN A 144 -4.71 19.85 -6.86
CA GLN A 144 -3.85 18.97 -7.65
C GLN A 144 -3.65 17.60 -6.99
N ALA A 145 -3.48 17.56 -5.66
CA ALA A 145 -3.45 16.30 -4.90
C ALA A 145 -4.78 15.54 -5.07
N GLY A 146 -5.92 16.24 -5.00
CA GLY A 146 -7.24 15.69 -5.29
C GLY A 146 -7.39 15.16 -6.72
N GLU A 147 -6.83 15.85 -7.71
CA GLU A 147 -6.84 15.41 -9.12
C GLU A 147 -6.05 14.12 -9.31
N ILE A 148 -4.84 14.03 -8.73
CA ILE A 148 -4.00 12.82 -8.73
C ILE A 148 -4.77 11.66 -8.10
N ALA A 149 -5.30 11.87 -6.89
CA ALA A 149 -6.06 10.87 -6.14
C ALA A 149 -7.25 10.33 -6.96
N ARG A 150 -8.06 11.23 -7.52
CA ARG A 150 -9.23 10.87 -8.33
C ARG A 150 -8.83 10.08 -9.58
N THR A 151 -7.79 10.53 -10.28
CA THR A 151 -7.35 9.88 -11.54
C THR A 151 -6.72 8.51 -11.28
N ALA A 152 -5.95 8.38 -10.21
CA ALA A 152 -5.40 7.12 -9.75
C ALA A 152 -6.43 6.18 -9.10
N LYS A 153 -7.70 6.61 -8.92
CA LYS A 153 -8.75 5.85 -8.24
C LYS A 153 -8.33 5.39 -6.84
N VAL A 154 -7.63 6.24 -6.09
CA VAL A 154 -7.30 5.95 -4.70
C VAL A 154 -8.57 5.90 -3.88
N LYS A 155 -8.66 4.99 -2.91
CA LYS A 155 -9.89 4.84 -2.10
C LYS A 155 -10.05 6.00 -1.12
N GLN A 156 -8.95 6.45 -0.53
CA GLN A 156 -8.92 7.60 0.38
C GLN A 156 -7.69 8.47 0.11
N LEU A 157 -7.90 9.78 0.14
CA LEU A 157 -6.83 10.79 0.10
C LEU A 157 -6.73 11.43 1.49
N LEU A 158 -5.51 11.43 2.04
CA LEU A 158 -5.09 12.22 3.17
C LEU A 158 -4.13 13.30 2.67
N ILE A 159 -4.45 14.56 2.96
CA ILE A 159 -3.59 15.70 2.65
C ILE A 159 -2.89 16.20 3.91
N GLY A 160 -1.68 16.75 3.75
CA GLY A 160 -0.91 17.33 4.86
C GLY A 160 0.22 18.21 4.35
N HIS A 161 1.19 18.49 5.23
CA HIS A 161 2.30 19.42 4.95
C HIS A 161 1.81 20.84 4.61
N PHE A 162 0.87 21.34 5.41
CA PHE A 162 0.27 22.65 5.16
C PHE A 162 1.27 23.79 5.39
N SER A 163 1.16 24.84 4.58
CA SER A 163 1.91 26.06 4.83
C SER A 163 1.34 26.76 6.07
N ALA A 164 2.22 27.17 6.99
CA ALA A 164 1.89 27.96 8.19
C ALA A 164 1.15 29.30 7.92
N ARG A 165 0.88 29.63 6.65
CA ARG A 165 0.03 30.75 6.24
C ARG A 165 -1.46 30.48 6.43
N TYR A 166 -1.84 29.23 6.62
CA TYR A 166 -3.21 28.84 6.93
C TYR A 166 -3.34 28.81 8.45
N GLU A 167 -4.21 29.66 9.01
CA GLU A 167 -4.36 29.84 10.45
C GLU A 167 -5.25 28.75 11.10
N ASP A 168 -6.12 28.12 10.31
CA ASP A 168 -6.96 26.99 10.70
C ASP A 168 -6.49 25.74 9.90
N GLU A 169 -5.63 24.92 10.52
CA GLU A 169 -5.21 23.60 10.01
C GLU A 169 -6.09 22.45 10.57
#